data_AF-A0A7K3Y2X3-F1
#
_entry.id   AF-A0A7K3Y2X3-F1
#
_cell.length_a   1.000
_cell.length_b   1.000
_cell.length_c   1.000
_cell.angle_alpha   90.00
_cell.angle_beta   90.00
_cell.angle_gamma   90.00
#
_symmetry.space_group_name_H-M   'P 1'
#
loop_
_entity.id
_entity.type
_entity.pdbx_description
1 polymer ?
#
loop_
_entity_poly.entity_id
_entity_poly.type
_entity_poly.pdbx_seq_one_letter_code
_entity_poly.pdbx_strand_id
1 'polypeptide(L)' 'PVGVKTIAISIGEEVRTVEEVYEPYLIQIGFLKRTPQGRETTPAAEKHIRTASQE' A
#
# COMPACT_ATOMS: atom_id res chain seq x y z
N PRO A 1 4.49 9.33 4.00
CA PRO A 1 3.11 9.22 3.49
C PRO A 1 3.00 9.61 2.00
N VAL A 2 2.48 8.71 1.18
CA VAL A 2 2.28 8.93 -0.27
C VAL A 2 0.79 8.99 -0.62
N GLY A 3 0.45 9.81 -1.61
CA GLY A 3 -0.92 9.88 -2.13
C GLY A 3 -1.25 8.67 -3.00
N VAL A 4 -2.50 8.20 -2.96
CA VAL A 4 -2.94 7.07 -3.79
C VAL A 4 -2.82 7.34 -5.29
N LYS A 5 -2.96 8.60 -5.71
CA LYS A 5 -2.74 8.99 -7.11
C LYS A 5 -1.33 8.64 -7.57
N THR A 6 -0.33 8.92 -6.73
CA THR A 6 1.06 8.59 -7.03
C THR A 6 1.28 7.08 -7.11
N ILE A 7 0.72 6.33 -6.16
CA ILE A 7 0.81 4.86 -6.15
C ILE A 7 0.17 4.27 -7.41
N ALA A 8 -1.05 4.71 -7.74
CA ALA A 8 -1.81 4.28 -8.91
C ALA A 8 -1.03 4.53 -10.21
N ILE A 9 -0.41 5.71 -10.35
CA ILE A 9 0.47 6.04 -11.49
C ILE A 9 1.68 5.10 -11.54
N SER A 10 2.31 4.81 -10.39
CA SER A 10 3.50 3.95 -10.34
C SER A 10 3.22 2.49 -10.73
N ILE A 11 2.01 1.98 -10.46
CA ILE A 11 1.63 0.60 -10.81
C ILE A 11 0.79 0.52 -12.10
N GLY A 12 0.46 1.65 -12.72
CA GLY A 12 -0.34 1.71 -13.95
C GLY A 12 -1.82 1.36 -13.76
N GLU A 13 -2.34 1.48 -12.54
CA GLU A 13 -3.73 1.13 -12.19
C GLU A 13 -4.60 2.37 -11.99
N GLU A 14 -5.92 2.17 -12.01
CA GLU A 14 -6.86 3.21 -11.62
C GLU A 14 -6.86 3.43 -10.10
N VAL A 15 -6.96 4.69 -9.68
CA VAL A 15 -7.02 5.09 -8.27
C VAL A 15 -8.15 4.35 -7.52
N ARG A 16 -9.31 4.21 -8.17
CA ARG A 16 -10.47 3.50 -7.59
C ARG A 16 -10.17 2.03 -7.35
N THR A 17 -9.50 1.37 -8.30
CA THR A 17 -9.07 -0.03 -8.14
C THR A 17 -8.16 -0.17 -6.92
N VAL A 18 -7.21 0.74 -6.75
CA VAL A 18 -6.34 0.76 -5.56
C VAL A 18 -7.16 0.90 -4.28
N GLU A 19 -8.09 1.85 -4.21
CA GLU A 19 -8.88 2.14 -3.01
C GLU A 19 -9.94 1.08 -2.67
N GLU A 20 -10.55 0.47 -3.69
CA GLU A 20 -11.68 -0.46 -3.53
C GLU A 20 -11.26 -1.93 -3.52
N VAL A 21 -10.14 -2.27 -4.16
CA VAL A 21 -9.66 -3.66 -4.28
C VAL A 21 -8.42 -3.90 -3.43
N TYR A 22 -7.37 -3.09 -3.60
CA TYR A 22 -6.07 -3.36 -2.97
C TYR A 22 -6.01 -2.91 -1.51
N GLU A 23 -6.42 -1.67 -1.22
CA GLU A 23 -6.39 -1.11 0.12
C GLU A 23 -7.13 -1.95 1.18
N PRO A 24 -8.37 -2.45 0.97
CA PRO A 24 -9.05 -3.24 2.00
C PRO A 24 -8.26 -4.49 2.39
N TYR A 25 -7.67 -5.19 1.42
CA TYR A 25 -6.83 -6.34 1.70
C TYR A 25 -5.56 -5.96 2.48
N LEU A 26 -4.83 -4.93 2.01
CA LEU A 26 -3.58 -4.48 2.64
C LEU A 26 -3.80 -3.91 4.05
N ILE A 27 -4.94 -3.27 4.30
CA ILE A 27 -5.34 -2.80 5.63
C ILE A 27 -5.69 -3.99 6.53
N GLN A 28 -6.42 -4.98 6.01
CA GLN A 28 -6.84 -6.17 6.77
C GLN A 28 -5.65 -7.00 7.25
N ILE A 29 -4.63 -7.19 6.41
CA ILE A 29 -3.39 -7.89 6.82
C ILE A 29 -2.44 -6.99 7.63
N GLY A 30 -2.83 -5.75 7.90
CA GLY A 30 -2.07 -4.81 8.71
C GLY A 30 -0.82 -4.27 8.01
N PHE A 31 -0.77 -4.23 6.68
CA PHE A 31 0.37 -3.78 5.88
C PHE A 31 0.26 -2.31 5.46
N LEU A 32 -0.96 -1.78 5.39
CA LEU A 32 -1.23 -0.41 4.98
C LEU A 32 -2.08 0.30 6.03
N LYS A 33 -1.73 1.56 6.30
CA LYS A 33 -2.50 2.45 7.19
C LYS A 33 -2.91 3.71 6.43
N ARG A 34 -4.20 4.06 6.52
CA ARG A 34 -4.71 5.36 6.06
C ARG A 34 -4.39 6.42 7.11
N THR A 35 -3.78 7.52 6.68
CA THR A 35 -3.53 8.71 7.50
C THR A 35 -4.07 9.96 6.79
N PRO A 36 -4.33 11.07 7.51
CA PRO A 36 -4.77 12.31 6.87
C PRO A 36 -3.77 12.86 5.83
N GLN A 37 -2.50 12.49 5.94
CA GLN A 37 -1.43 12.90 5.03
C GLN A 37 -1.21 11.92 3.86
N GLY A 38 -1.84 10.74 3.87
CA GLY A 38 -1.73 9.76 2.80
C GLY A 38 -1.73 8.30 3.27
N ARG A 39 -1.03 7.45 2.53
CA ARG A 39 -0.88 6.03 2.82
C ARG A 39 0.51 5.79 3.41
N GLU A 40 0.56 5.02 4.47
CA GLU A 40 1.77 4.68 5.19
C GLU A 40 1.87 3.16 5.35
N THR A 41 3.03 2.61 5.03
CA THR A 41 3.33 1.19 5.21
C THR A 41 3.61 0.90 6.68
N THR A 42 3.16 -0.24 7.18
CA THR A 42 3.46 -0.65 8.55
C THR A 42 4.82 -1.35 8.63
N PRO A 43 5.40 -1.51 9.83
CA PRO A 43 6.62 -2.31 10.01
C PRO A 43 6.48 -3.76 9.51
N ALA A 44 5.27 -4.31 9.53
CA ALA A 44 4.99 -5.65 9.01
C ALA A 44 5.15 -5.71 7.49
N ALA A 45 4.68 -4.69 6.76
CA ALA A 45 4.85 -4.58 5.32
C ALA A 45 6.33 -4.42 4.93
N GLU A 46 7.06 -3.55 5.65
CA GLU A 46 8.50 -3.36 5.40
C GLU A 46 9.31 -4.63 5.63
N LYS A 47 8.97 -5.38 6.70
CA LYS A 47 9.58 -6.69 6.96
C LYS A 47 9.27 -7.68 5.83
N HIS A 48 8.02 -7.74 5.38
CA HIS A 48 7.61 -8.64 4.30
C HIS A 48 8.34 -8.36 2.99
N ILE A 49 8.40 -7.08 2.56
CA ILE A 49 9.12 -6.68 1.34
C ILE A 49 10.59 -7.03 1.45
N ARG A 50 11.22 -6.78 2.61
CA ARG A 50 12.64 -7.11 2.83
C ARG A 50 12.92 -8.60 2.79
N THR A 51 12.01 -9.42 3.32
CA THR A 51 12.12 -10.89 3.25
C THR A 51 11.90 -11.39 1.82
N ALA A 52 10.92 -10.85 1.10
CA ALA A 52 10.61 -11.25 -0.28
C ALA A 52 11.71 -10.89 -1.29
N SER A 53 12.55 -9.88 -1.02
CA SER A 53 13.69 -9.53 -1.88
C SER A 53 14.97 -10.36 -1.63
N GLN A 54 14.92 -11.40 -0.80
CA GLN A 54 16.05 -12.28 -0.48
C GLN A 54 15.86 -13.71 -1.02
N GLU A 55 14.87 -13.93 -1.91
CA GLU A 55 14.63 -15.19 -2.63
C GLU A 55 14.96 -15.06 -4.11
#